data_AF-A0AA96G6C5-F1
#
_entry.id   AF-A0AA96G6C5-F1
#
_cell.length_a   1.000
_cell.length_b   1.000
_cell.length_c   1.000
_cell.angle_alpha   90.00
_cell.angle_beta   90.00
_cell.angle_gamma   90.00
#
_symmetry.space_group_name_H-M   'P 1'
#
loop_
_entity.id
_entity.type
_entity.pdbx_description
1 polymer ?
#
loop_
_entity_poly.entity_id
_entity_poly.type
_entity_poly.pdbx_seq_one_letter_code
_entity_poly.pdbx_strand_id
1 'polypeptide(L)'
;MRRDSAGARAPADRRGGAPAGIGRAPGPLRRAVRRGPARGRRTPSVGGRRAAPGAGDRPRRAAPGGLRPAAGRPAVRRRTVRPAVRVGGRLADETTLLALALVHEFLHIRLGALLDLVPLHQPNGAAVHHAPWRSDLRPIGALLQGAYAHLGVADFWRAEPATGSGGERRRAEGEFARWRGHALSAGSTLLDSAELTAHGREFTEELVCAVRELGGPE
;
A
#
# COMPACT_ATOMS: atom_id res chain seq x y z
N MET A 1 18.34 72.78 14.19
CA MET A 1 16.86 72.87 14.14
C MET A 1 16.34 71.52 14.66
N ARG A 2 16.15 71.30 15.97
CA ARG A 2 14.88 71.42 16.74
C ARG A 2 13.67 70.87 15.93
N ARG A 3 12.86 69.89 16.35
CA ARG A 3 12.39 69.48 17.70
C ARG A 3 11.96 68.00 17.78
N ASP A 4 11.88 67.56 19.04
CA ASP A 4 11.30 66.36 19.65
C ASP A 4 9.80 66.14 19.46
N SER A 5 9.34 64.89 19.69
CA SER A 5 8.25 64.46 20.60
C SER A 5 8.00 62.94 20.42
N ALA A 6 8.48 62.03 21.27
CA ALA A 6 8.02 61.67 22.62
C ALA A 6 6.55 61.21 22.70
N GLY A 7 6.36 59.91 22.97
CA GLY A 7 5.08 59.28 23.30
C GLY A 7 5.31 57.92 23.95
N ALA A 8 5.58 57.92 25.25
CA ALA A 8 5.70 56.71 26.08
C ALA A 8 4.33 56.33 26.68
N ARG A 9 4.04 55.03 26.77
CA ARG A 9 3.15 54.44 27.79
C ARG A 9 3.50 52.97 28.00
N ALA A 10 3.83 52.63 29.25
CA ALA A 10 4.02 51.29 29.78
C ALA A 10 2.74 50.82 30.53
N PRO A 11 2.71 49.68 31.24
CA PRO A 11 1.88 48.52 30.89
C PRO A 11 0.69 48.31 31.84
N ALA A 12 -0.26 47.45 31.44
CA ALA A 12 -1.34 46.98 32.31
C ALA A 12 -1.27 45.45 32.45
N ASP A 13 -1.06 45.02 33.69
CA ASP A 13 -1.19 43.66 34.22
C ASP A 13 -2.68 43.29 34.35
N ARG A 14 -3.07 42.13 33.82
CA ARG A 14 -4.25 41.36 34.29
C ARG A 14 -4.02 39.85 34.15
N ARG A 15 -3.71 39.26 35.30
CA ARG A 15 -4.13 37.95 35.83
C ARG A 15 -5.23 37.19 35.06
N GLY A 16 -5.02 35.87 34.95
CA GLY A 16 -6.06 34.88 35.23
C GLY A 16 -6.32 33.86 34.11
N GLY A 17 -6.12 32.57 34.42
CA GLY A 17 -6.78 31.47 33.72
C GLY A 17 -5.89 30.34 33.23
N ALA A 18 -5.48 29.46 34.15
CA ALA A 18 -5.08 28.10 33.78
C ALA A 18 -6.35 27.27 33.47
N PRO A 19 -6.28 26.33 32.52
CA PRO A 19 -7.08 25.12 32.64
C PRO A 19 -6.21 23.86 32.70
N ALA A 20 -6.39 23.18 33.84
CA ALA A 20 -6.65 21.75 33.99
C ALA A 20 -5.82 20.74 33.17
N GLY A 21 -5.00 19.99 33.92
CA GLY A 21 -4.45 18.71 33.48
C GLY A 21 -5.51 17.64 33.26
N ILE A 22 -5.27 16.85 32.21
CA ILE A 22 -5.80 15.51 31.91
C ILE A 22 -4.65 14.89 31.10
N GLY A 23 -4.13 13.69 31.28
CA GLY A 23 -4.52 12.52 32.05
C GLY A 23 -3.56 11.43 31.56
N ARG A 24 -2.72 10.98 32.49
CA ARG A 24 -1.90 9.76 32.54
C ARG A 24 -2.12 8.72 31.42
N ALA A 25 -1.01 8.29 30.82
CA ALA A 25 -0.89 7.14 29.93
C ALA A 25 -1.44 5.83 30.54
N PRO A 26 -2.15 4.99 29.76
CA PRO A 26 -2.44 3.62 30.18
C PRO A 26 -1.24 2.69 29.90
N GLY A 27 -0.79 2.02 30.96
CA GLY A 27 0.23 0.97 30.92
C GLY A 27 -0.27 -0.34 30.28
N PRO A 28 0.63 -1.34 30.16
CA PRO A 28 0.43 -2.49 29.28
C PRO A 28 -0.66 -3.46 29.80
N LEU A 29 -1.58 -3.83 28.92
CA LEU A 29 -2.53 -4.91 29.19
C LEU A 29 -1.83 -6.26 29.15
N ARG A 30 -1.74 -6.89 30.32
CA ARG A 30 -1.23 -8.24 30.51
C ARG A 30 -2.19 -9.28 29.93
N ARG A 31 -1.59 -10.15 29.12
CA ARG A 31 -1.98 -11.47 28.63
C ARG A 31 -2.96 -12.25 29.52
N ALA A 32 -4.07 -12.72 28.93
CA ALA A 32 -4.87 -13.83 29.45
C ALA A 32 -4.75 -15.04 28.49
N VAL A 33 -3.85 -15.97 28.83
CA VAL A 33 -3.83 -17.31 28.24
C VAL A 33 -4.94 -18.13 28.91
N ARG A 34 -5.96 -18.55 28.16
CA ARG A 34 -6.84 -19.64 28.59
C ARG A 34 -6.34 -20.95 27.96
N ARG A 35 -5.89 -21.87 28.82
CA ARG A 35 -5.57 -23.27 28.51
C ARG A 35 -6.75 -24.17 28.88
N GLY A 36 -7.01 -25.17 28.03
CA GLY A 36 -7.57 -26.48 28.39
C GLY A 36 -8.80 -26.92 27.57
N PRO A 37 -9.09 -28.23 27.43
CA PRO A 37 -8.24 -29.42 27.60
C PRO A 37 -8.08 -30.26 26.31
N ALA A 38 -7.02 -31.07 26.30
CA ALA A 38 -6.75 -32.09 25.29
C ALA A 38 -7.50 -33.39 25.61
N ARG A 39 -8.26 -33.93 24.64
CA ARG A 39 -8.77 -35.32 24.55
C ARG A 39 -9.11 -35.58 23.08
N GLY A 40 -8.80 -36.68 22.42
CA GLY A 40 -8.04 -37.88 22.73
C GLY A 40 -7.85 -38.62 21.39
N ARG A 41 -6.68 -39.23 21.19
CA ARG A 41 -6.38 -40.05 20.02
C ARG A 41 -7.23 -41.33 20.05
N ARG A 42 -7.87 -41.68 18.94
CA ARG A 42 -8.25 -43.06 18.61
C ARG A 42 -8.05 -43.27 17.10
N THR A 43 -6.97 -43.98 16.77
CA THR A 43 -6.92 -44.85 15.59
C THR A 43 -7.66 -46.15 15.94
N PRO A 44 -8.18 -46.89 14.96
CA PRO A 44 -7.38 -48.02 14.51
C PRO A 44 -7.55 -48.43 13.03
N SER A 45 -6.59 -49.26 12.63
CA SER A 45 -6.78 -50.45 11.79
C SER A 45 -6.77 -50.29 10.26
N VAL A 46 -5.55 -50.43 9.74
CA VAL A 46 -5.19 -50.99 8.44
C VAL A 46 -6.00 -52.25 8.11
N GLY A 47 -6.64 -52.27 6.94
CA GLY A 47 -7.23 -53.44 6.32
C GLY A 47 -6.82 -53.49 4.86
N GLY A 48 -5.74 -54.21 4.58
CA GLY A 48 -5.26 -54.43 3.22
C GLY A 48 -6.12 -55.44 2.47
N ARG A 49 -6.30 -55.21 1.17
CA ARG A 49 -6.41 -56.29 0.17
C ARG A 49 -5.66 -55.86 -1.09
N ARG A 50 -4.63 -56.66 -1.40
CA ARG A 50 -3.96 -56.72 -2.70
C ARG A 50 -4.90 -57.33 -3.74
N ALA A 51 -4.86 -56.82 -4.96
CA ALA A 51 -5.17 -57.59 -6.16
C ALA A 51 -4.12 -57.26 -7.24
N ALA A 52 -3.71 -58.30 -7.95
CA ALA A 52 -2.55 -58.41 -8.84
C ALA A 52 -2.79 -57.79 -10.25
N PRO A 53 -1.76 -57.71 -11.12
CA PRO A 53 -1.75 -56.87 -12.31
C PRO A 53 -2.32 -57.58 -13.55
N GLY A 54 -3.05 -56.82 -14.38
CA GLY A 54 -3.54 -57.24 -15.69
C GLY A 54 -2.87 -56.44 -16.80
N ALA A 55 -2.25 -57.16 -17.74
CA ALA A 55 -1.52 -56.68 -18.90
C ALA A 55 -2.36 -55.85 -19.87
N GLY A 56 -1.71 -54.94 -20.62
CA GLY A 56 -2.27 -54.39 -21.86
C GLY A 56 -1.84 -52.97 -22.17
N ASP A 57 -0.54 -52.75 -22.38
CA ASP A 57 -0.04 -51.47 -22.90
C ASP A 57 -0.28 -51.40 -24.42
N ARG A 58 -1.10 -50.43 -24.85
CA ARG A 58 -1.16 -49.94 -26.24
C ARG A 58 -1.34 -48.42 -26.17
N PRO A 59 -0.40 -47.60 -26.67
CA PRO A 59 -0.55 -46.16 -26.61
C PRO A 59 -1.60 -45.72 -27.64
N ARG A 60 -2.77 -45.30 -27.15
CA ARG A 60 -3.73 -44.51 -27.93
C ARG A 60 -3.22 -43.06 -27.99
N ARG A 61 -2.98 -42.58 -29.20
CA ARG A 61 -2.60 -41.20 -29.52
C ARG A 61 -3.62 -40.24 -28.88
N ALA A 62 -3.19 -39.49 -27.86
CA ALA A 62 -4.02 -38.49 -27.20
C ALA A 62 -4.19 -37.27 -28.10
N ALA A 63 -5.45 -36.91 -28.41
CA ALA A 63 -5.79 -35.59 -28.91
C ALA A 63 -5.52 -34.54 -27.79
N PRO A 64 -5.15 -33.28 -28.12
CA PRO A 64 -4.90 -32.27 -27.11
C PRO A 64 -6.20 -31.99 -26.33
N GLY A 65 -6.24 -32.47 -25.09
CA GLY A 65 -7.29 -32.16 -24.14
C GLY A 65 -7.24 -30.68 -23.81
N GLY A 66 -8.35 -29.97 -24.06
CA GLY A 66 -8.50 -28.58 -23.67
C GLY A 66 -8.20 -28.41 -22.18
N LEU A 67 -7.49 -27.32 -21.85
CA LEU A 67 -7.19 -26.93 -20.47
C LEU A 67 -8.51 -26.84 -19.69
N ARG A 68 -8.80 -27.87 -18.88
CA ARG A 68 -9.79 -27.75 -17.81
C ARG A 68 -9.07 -27.12 -16.61
N PRO A 69 -9.59 -26.02 -16.04
CA PRO A 69 -9.05 -25.49 -14.81
C PRO A 69 -9.16 -26.57 -13.72
N ALA A 70 -8.05 -26.84 -13.05
CA ALA A 70 -8.02 -27.77 -11.93
C ALA A 70 -9.03 -27.33 -10.86
N ALA A 71 -9.96 -28.21 -10.52
CA ALA A 71 -10.90 -27.99 -9.44
C ALA A 71 -10.12 -27.84 -8.13
N GLY A 72 -10.11 -26.64 -7.56
CA GLY A 72 -9.40 -26.34 -6.30
C GLY A 72 -8.84 -24.93 -6.16
N ARG A 73 -8.82 -24.11 -7.21
CA ARG A 73 -8.45 -22.69 -7.06
C ARG A 73 -9.65 -21.89 -6.53
N PRO A 74 -9.49 -21.03 -5.50
CA PRO A 74 -10.57 -20.16 -5.07
C PRO A 74 -11.03 -19.29 -6.24
N ALA A 75 -12.34 -19.15 -6.39
CA ALA A 75 -12.95 -18.37 -7.46
C ALA A 75 -12.33 -16.96 -7.47
N VAL A 76 -11.75 -16.56 -8.60
CA VAL A 76 -11.29 -15.19 -8.81
C VAL A 76 -12.54 -14.31 -8.80
N ARG A 77 -12.79 -13.66 -7.67
CA ARG A 77 -13.89 -12.71 -7.53
C ARG A 77 -13.67 -11.63 -8.58
N ARG A 78 -14.61 -11.51 -9.52
CA ARG A 78 -14.67 -10.40 -10.47
C ARG A 78 -14.91 -9.13 -9.65
N ARG A 79 -13.82 -8.48 -9.23
CA ARG A 79 -13.88 -7.17 -8.59
C ARG A 79 -13.98 -6.17 -9.72
N THR A 80 -15.15 -5.58 -9.89
CA THR A 80 -15.29 -4.38 -10.71
C THR A 80 -14.50 -3.29 -10.00
N VAL A 81 -13.23 -3.12 -10.38
CA VAL A 81 -12.44 -1.98 -9.96
C VAL A 81 -13.02 -0.80 -10.75
N ARG A 82 -13.82 0.02 -10.07
CA ARG A 82 -14.11 1.35 -10.58
C ARG A 82 -12.84 2.16 -10.30
N PRO A 83 -12.11 2.65 -11.32
CA PRO A 83 -10.95 3.49 -11.08
C PRO A 83 -11.45 4.73 -10.35
N ALA A 84 -11.16 4.82 -9.06
CA ALA A 84 -11.43 6.00 -8.25
C ALA A 84 -10.18 6.89 -8.31
N VAL A 85 -9.76 7.22 -9.53
CA VAL A 85 -8.58 8.05 -9.75
C VAL A 85 -9.04 9.50 -9.66
N ARG A 86 -8.98 10.04 -8.44
CA ARG A 86 -9.07 11.48 -8.21
C ARG A 86 -7.67 12.01 -7.97
N VAL A 87 -7.06 12.54 -9.02
CA VAL A 87 -5.74 13.16 -8.97
C VAL A 87 -5.90 14.68 -8.93
N GLY A 88 -5.79 15.27 -7.72
CA GLY A 88 -5.55 16.71 -7.53
C GLY A 88 -6.66 17.69 -7.95
N GLY A 89 -6.70 18.87 -7.31
CA GLY A 89 -7.81 19.84 -7.39
C GLY A 89 -7.86 20.78 -8.61
N ARG A 90 -7.10 20.53 -9.69
CA ARG A 90 -7.25 21.21 -10.99
C ARG A 90 -7.28 20.13 -12.06
N LEU A 91 -8.39 20.03 -12.80
CA LEU A 91 -8.61 18.88 -13.68
C LEU A 91 -7.52 18.80 -14.75
N ALA A 92 -6.90 17.62 -14.85
CA ALA A 92 -6.12 17.30 -16.05
C ALA A 92 -7.11 17.21 -17.19
N ASP A 93 -6.64 17.40 -18.42
CA ASP A 93 -7.49 17.01 -19.54
C ASP A 93 -7.82 15.51 -19.40
N GLU A 94 -8.90 15.10 -20.06
CA GLU A 94 -9.43 13.75 -19.93
C GLU A 94 -8.43 12.67 -20.37
N THR A 95 -7.55 12.98 -21.33
CA THR A 95 -6.51 12.07 -21.81
C THR A 95 -5.46 11.84 -20.72
N THR A 96 -4.99 12.90 -20.08
CA THR A 96 -4.05 12.82 -18.95
C THR A 96 -4.66 12.03 -17.78
N LEU A 97 -5.93 12.27 -17.43
CA LEU A 97 -6.60 11.50 -16.38
C LEU A 97 -6.74 10.02 -16.72
N LEU A 98 -7.06 9.70 -17.98
CA LEU A 98 -7.14 8.32 -18.45
C LEU A 98 -5.76 7.64 -18.40
N ALA A 99 -4.71 8.31 -18.88
CA ALA A 99 -3.35 7.78 -18.85
C ALA A 99 -2.89 7.49 -17.41
N LEU A 100 -3.12 8.43 -16.49
CA LEU A 100 -2.84 8.26 -15.06
C LEU A 100 -3.60 7.07 -14.47
N ALA A 101 -4.87 6.90 -14.82
CA ALA A 101 -5.65 5.77 -14.35
C ALA A 101 -5.11 4.44 -14.89
N LEU A 102 -4.74 4.38 -16.17
CA LEU A 102 -4.14 3.19 -16.76
C LEU A 102 -2.82 2.82 -16.08
N VAL A 103 -1.92 3.78 -15.85
CA VAL A 103 -0.66 3.57 -15.13
C VAL A 103 -0.92 3.07 -13.71
N HIS A 104 -1.84 3.72 -12.99
CA HIS A 104 -2.19 3.36 -11.61
C HIS A 104 -2.72 1.92 -11.51
N GLU A 105 -3.70 1.58 -12.35
CA GLU A 105 -4.31 0.25 -12.34
C GLU A 105 -3.34 -0.83 -12.85
N PHE A 106 -2.51 -0.52 -13.86
CA PHE A 106 -1.48 -1.45 -14.33
C PHE A 106 -0.50 -1.82 -13.22
N LEU A 107 -0.06 -0.85 -12.42
CA LEU A 107 0.86 -1.13 -11.31
C LEU A 107 0.20 -1.94 -10.19
N HIS A 108 -1.09 -1.72 -9.91
CA HIS A 108 -1.84 -2.60 -9.01
C HIS A 108 -1.89 -4.05 -9.51
N ILE A 109 -2.14 -4.25 -10.81
CA ILE A 109 -2.17 -5.57 -11.43
C ILE A 109 -0.78 -6.22 -11.37
N ARG A 110 0.27 -5.48 -11.72
CA ARG A 110 1.65 -5.96 -11.70
C ARG A 110 2.08 -6.41 -10.30
N LEU A 111 1.82 -5.59 -9.28
CA LEU A 111 2.13 -5.96 -7.89
C LEU A 111 1.23 -7.09 -7.40
N GLY A 112 -0.04 -7.12 -7.81
CA GLY A 112 -0.95 -8.23 -7.51
C GLY A 112 -0.41 -9.57 -8.00
N ALA A 113 0.06 -9.62 -9.25
CA ALA A 113 0.67 -10.82 -9.83
C ALA A 113 1.96 -11.24 -9.09
N LEU A 114 2.76 -10.27 -8.62
CA LEU A 114 3.93 -10.58 -7.78
C LEU A 114 3.50 -11.17 -6.42
N LEU A 115 2.49 -10.60 -5.77
CA LEU A 115 1.98 -11.05 -4.47
C LEU A 115 1.37 -12.46 -4.52
N ASP A 116 0.87 -12.90 -5.69
CA ASP A 116 0.42 -14.27 -5.90
C ASP A 116 1.58 -15.30 -5.88
N LEU A 117 2.83 -14.85 -6.08
CA LEU A 117 4.02 -15.68 -6.15
C LEU A 117 4.91 -15.53 -4.91
N VAL A 118 5.07 -14.31 -4.43
CA VAL A 118 5.98 -13.95 -3.34
C VAL A 118 5.21 -13.15 -2.27
N PRO A 119 5.03 -13.69 -1.05
CA PRO A 119 4.39 -12.96 0.02
C PRO A 119 5.31 -11.82 0.50
N LEU A 120 4.91 -10.57 0.28
CA LEU A 120 5.65 -9.38 0.73
C LEU A 120 5.19 -8.89 2.10
N HIS A 121 4.06 -9.35 2.59
CA HIS A 121 3.57 -8.98 3.92
C HIS A 121 2.82 -10.16 4.54
N GLN A 122 2.70 -10.13 5.86
CA GLN A 122 1.82 -11.03 6.60
C GLN A 122 0.38 -10.87 6.09
N PRO A 123 -0.46 -11.93 6.13
CA PRO A 123 -1.87 -11.80 5.75
C PRO A 123 -2.49 -10.57 6.40
N ASN A 124 -3.20 -9.76 5.59
CA ASN A 124 -3.67 -8.44 6.01
C ASN A 124 -4.38 -8.48 7.38
N GLY A 125 -3.84 -7.74 8.34
CA GLY A 125 -4.42 -7.53 9.66
C GLY A 125 -5.41 -6.36 9.70
N ALA A 126 -5.56 -5.77 10.87
CA ALA A 126 -6.41 -4.60 11.07
C ALA A 126 -5.91 -3.39 10.25
N ALA A 127 -6.83 -2.49 9.91
CA ALA A 127 -6.49 -1.24 9.24
C ALA A 127 -5.94 -0.25 10.27
N VAL A 128 -4.61 -0.20 10.41
CA VAL A 128 -3.92 0.62 11.42
C VAL A 128 -2.91 1.60 10.83
N HIS A 129 -2.57 1.48 9.54
CA HIS A 129 -1.54 2.30 8.93
C HIS A 129 -2.13 3.53 8.26
N HIS A 130 -1.58 4.70 8.58
CA HIS A 130 -1.97 5.94 7.91
C HIS A 130 -1.45 5.96 6.46
N ALA A 131 -2.28 6.44 5.53
CA ALA A 131 -1.90 6.63 4.14
C ALA A 131 -1.96 8.13 3.79
N PRO A 132 -0.87 8.76 3.32
CA PRO A 132 -0.80 10.23 3.19
C PRO A 132 -1.78 10.84 2.18
N TRP A 133 -2.34 10.04 1.28
CA TRP A 133 -3.36 10.45 0.31
C TRP A 133 -4.81 10.29 0.80
N ARG A 134 -5.03 9.89 2.06
CA ARG A 134 -6.35 9.57 2.58
C ARG A 134 -6.47 9.74 4.10
N SER A 135 -7.69 9.91 4.60
CA SER A 135 -7.94 10.04 6.04
C SER A 135 -8.18 8.70 6.76
N ASP A 136 -8.71 7.66 6.10
CA ASP A 136 -8.88 6.34 6.71
C ASP A 136 -7.56 5.56 6.81
N LEU A 137 -7.43 4.81 7.90
CA LEU A 137 -6.35 3.84 8.10
C LEU A 137 -6.49 2.65 7.15
N ARG A 138 -5.36 2.02 6.85
CA ARG A 138 -5.22 1.00 5.82
C ARG A 138 -4.54 -0.25 6.39
N PRO A 139 -4.95 -1.46 5.98
CA PRO A 139 -4.14 -2.65 6.18
C PRO A 139 -2.81 -2.55 5.41
N ILE A 140 -1.78 -3.26 5.86
CA ILE A 140 -0.42 -3.14 5.32
C ILE A 140 -0.36 -3.38 3.80
N GLY A 141 -1.04 -4.40 3.27
CA GLY A 141 -1.04 -4.70 1.83
C GLY A 141 -1.73 -3.61 1.00
N ALA A 142 -2.73 -2.94 1.57
CA ALA A 142 -3.43 -1.84 0.90
C ALA A 142 -2.62 -0.53 0.90
N LEU A 143 -1.70 -0.37 1.85
CA LEU A 143 -0.71 0.71 1.87
C LEU A 143 0.40 0.43 0.86
N LEU A 144 0.93 -0.80 0.84
CA LEU A 144 1.97 -1.25 -0.12
C LEU A 144 1.52 -1.06 -1.57
N GLN A 145 0.30 -1.51 -1.88
CA GLN A 145 -0.32 -1.32 -3.19
C GLN A 145 -0.39 0.16 -3.59
N GLY A 146 -0.79 1.04 -2.66
CA GLY A 146 -0.87 2.47 -2.93
C GLY A 146 0.50 3.12 -3.12
N ALA A 147 1.50 2.76 -2.30
CA ALA A 147 2.87 3.27 -2.45
C ALA A 147 3.45 2.91 -3.82
N TYR A 148 3.29 1.65 -4.25
CA TYR A 148 3.78 1.20 -5.55
C TYR A 148 3.08 1.88 -6.73
N ALA A 149 1.76 2.05 -6.67
CA ALA A 149 1.04 2.78 -7.71
C ALA A 149 1.44 4.27 -7.78
N HIS A 150 1.69 4.91 -6.63
CA HIS A 150 2.12 6.32 -6.58
C HIS A 150 3.54 6.55 -7.08
N LEU A 151 4.43 5.55 -7.02
CA LEU A 151 5.71 5.59 -7.73
C LEU A 151 5.48 5.82 -9.24
N GLY A 152 4.61 5.04 -9.88
CA GLY A 152 4.32 5.22 -11.31
C GLY A 152 3.59 6.50 -11.65
N VAL A 153 2.70 6.97 -10.76
CA VAL A 153 2.06 8.28 -10.94
C VAL A 153 3.09 9.40 -10.85
N ALA A 154 4.04 9.33 -9.92
CA ALA A 154 5.12 10.30 -9.84
C ALA A 154 5.98 10.26 -11.11
N ASP A 155 6.40 9.08 -11.56
CA ASP A 155 7.18 8.92 -12.78
C ASP A 155 6.45 9.46 -14.02
N PHE A 156 5.14 9.22 -14.13
CA PHE A 156 4.31 9.81 -15.17
C PHE A 156 4.41 11.34 -15.17
N TRP A 157 4.19 11.99 -14.03
CA TRP A 157 4.26 13.46 -13.95
C TRP A 157 5.66 14.02 -14.16
N ARG A 158 6.72 13.23 -13.87
CA ARG A 158 8.09 13.59 -14.20
C ARG A 158 8.33 13.55 -15.71
N ALA A 159 7.82 12.52 -16.37
CA ALA A 159 8.02 12.28 -17.79
C ALA A 159 7.09 13.12 -18.67
N GLU A 160 5.94 13.55 -18.14
CA GLU A 160 4.93 14.33 -18.85
C GLU A 160 5.57 15.61 -19.40
N PRO A 161 5.78 15.71 -20.72
CA PRO A 161 6.30 16.92 -21.31
C PRO A 161 5.19 17.95 -21.17
N ALA A 162 5.39 18.99 -20.37
CA ALA A 162 4.47 20.10 -20.36
C ALA A 162 4.53 20.80 -21.72
N THR A 163 3.74 20.32 -22.68
CA THR A 163 3.71 20.79 -24.06
C THR A 163 3.03 22.15 -24.21
N GLY A 164 2.42 22.68 -23.15
CA GLY A 164 1.77 23.99 -23.17
C GLY A 164 2.40 25.02 -22.22
N SER A 165 1.55 25.93 -21.76
CA SER A 165 1.95 27.16 -21.07
C SER A 165 2.77 26.88 -19.79
N GLY A 166 3.52 27.88 -19.30
CA GLY A 166 4.25 27.74 -18.03
C GLY A 166 3.38 27.35 -16.81
N GLY A 167 2.04 27.50 -16.90
CA GLY A 167 1.11 27.00 -15.89
C GLY A 167 0.99 25.47 -15.85
N GLU A 168 1.04 24.80 -17.00
CA GLU A 168 0.97 23.33 -17.10
C GLU A 168 2.26 22.68 -16.58
N ARG A 169 3.41 23.29 -16.88
CA ARG A 169 4.69 22.84 -16.32
C ARG A 169 4.72 22.88 -14.80
N ARG A 170 4.36 24.02 -14.21
CA ARG A 170 4.30 24.16 -12.74
C ARG A 170 3.34 23.17 -12.11
N ARG A 171 2.25 22.85 -12.80
CA ARG A 171 1.30 21.84 -12.36
C ARG A 171 1.94 20.46 -12.36
N ALA A 172 2.56 20.04 -13.46
CA ALA A 172 3.23 18.73 -13.53
C ALA A 172 4.30 18.59 -12.44
N GLU A 173 5.11 19.64 -12.21
CA GLU A 173 6.09 19.69 -11.13
C GLU A 173 5.45 19.54 -9.74
N GLY A 174 4.34 20.24 -9.48
CA GLY A 174 3.61 20.14 -8.21
C GLY A 174 2.94 18.77 -8.00
N GLU A 175 2.42 18.17 -9.06
CA GLU A 175 1.87 16.81 -9.05
C GLU A 175 2.97 15.77 -8.78
N PHE A 176 4.09 15.85 -9.49
CA PHE A 176 5.27 15.02 -9.28
C PHE A 176 5.72 15.07 -7.82
N ALA A 177 5.97 16.27 -7.27
CA ALA A 177 6.43 16.45 -5.90
C ALA A 177 5.44 15.85 -4.89
N ARG A 178 4.14 16.01 -5.11
CA ARG A 178 3.10 15.46 -4.23
C ARG A 178 3.08 13.94 -4.24
N TRP A 179 3.06 13.32 -5.41
CA TRP A 179 2.97 11.85 -5.52
C TRP A 179 4.26 11.17 -5.09
N ARG A 180 5.42 11.77 -5.37
CA ARG A 180 6.71 11.34 -4.81
C ARG A 180 6.68 11.40 -3.28
N GLY A 181 6.25 12.52 -2.70
CA GLY A 181 6.15 12.68 -1.24
C GLY A 181 5.21 11.66 -0.59
N HIS A 182 4.06 11.38 -1.22
CA HIS A 182 3.14 10.33 -0.79
C HIS A 182 3.77 8.94 -0.80
N ALA A 183 4.48 8.57 -1.88
CA ALA A 183 5.14 7.27 -2.01
C ALA A 183 6.26 7.11 -0.97
N LEU A 184 7.09 8.14 -0.76
CA LEU A 184 8.13 8.13 0.27
C LEU A 184 7.57 7.98 1.68
N SER A 185 6.56 8.79 2.03
CA SER A 185 5.94 8.75 3.36
C SER A 185 5.29 7.39 3.64
N ALA A 186 4.57 6.82 2.68
CA ALA A 186 4.04 5.47 2.81
C ALA A 186 5.14 4.41 2.88
N GLY A 187 6.22 4.55 2.10
CA GLY A 187 7.41 3.71 2.16
C GLY A 187 8.03 3.68 3.56
N SER A 188 8.20 4.83 4.20
CA SER A 188 8.66 4.91 5.59
C SER A 188 7.72 4.16 6.55
N THR A 189 6.40 4.39 6.47
CA THR A 189 5.43 3.67 7.30
C THR A 189 5.47 2.15 7.06
N LEU A 190 5.68 1.70 5.82
CA LEU A 190 5.83 0.29 5.49
C LEU A 190 7.10 -0.30 6.13
N LEU A 191 8.24 0.39 6.05
CA LEU A 191 9.50 -0.07 6.62
C LEU A 191 9.51 -0.08 8.16
N ASP A 192 8.77 0.83 8.78
CA ASP A 192 8.59 0.88 10.23
C ASP A 192 7.62 -0.20 10.74
N SER A 193 6.86 -0.83 9.85
CA SER A 193 5.93 -1.89 10.20
C SER A 193 6.64 -3.24 10.40
N ALA A 194 6.19 -3.98 11.42
CA ALA A 194 6.58 -5.38 11.64
C ALA A 194 5.79 -6.38 10.78
N GLU A 195 4.89 -5.92 9.91
CA GLU A 195 4.01 -6.78 9.10
C GLU A 195 4.61 -7.14 7.73
N LEU A 196 5.76 -6.59 7.33
CA LEU A 196 6.46 -7.01 6.12
C LEU A 196 7.17 -8.35 6.32
N THR A 197 7.25 -9.15 5.27
CA THR A 197 8.19 -10.28 5.21
C THR A 197 9.60 -9.76 4.89
N ALA A 198 10.62 -10.63 4.91
CA ALA A 198 11.98 -10.26 4.47
C ALA A 198 11.99 -9.71 3.03
N HIS A 199 11.41 -10.46 2.09
CA HIS A 199 11.23 -10.02 0.70
C HIS A 199 10.42 -8.72 0.59
N GLY A 200 9.44 -8.52 1.47
CA GLY A 200 8.65 -7.29 1.51
C GLY A 200 9.43 -6.06 1.95
N ARG A 201 10.31 -6.23 2.95
CA ARG A 201 11.22 -5.19 3.38
C ARG A 201 12.20 -4.83 2.27
N GLU A 202 12.87 -5.82 1.67
CA GLU A 202 13.77 -5.62 0.54
C GLU A 202 13.07 -4.90 -0.62
N PHE A 203 11.88 -5.38 -1.02
CA PHE A 203 11.08 -4.74 -2.06
C PHE A 203 10.71 -3.29 -1.71
N THR A 204 10.38 -3.01 -0.46
CA THR A 204 10.01 -1.65 -0.02
C THR A 204 11.22 -0.73 0.03
N GLU A 205 12.40 -1.24 0.42
CA GLU A 205 13.67 -0.49 0.38
C GLU A 205 14.00 -0.08 -1.06
N GLU A 206 13.91 -1.02 -2.00
CA GLU A 206 14.10 -0.77 -3.44
C GLU A 206 13.05 0.20 -4.01
N LEU A 207 11.78 0.06 -3.61
CA LEU A 207 10.72 1.00 -3.97
C LEU A 207 11.09 2.42 -3.50
N VAL A 208 11.49 2.58 -2.25
CA VAL A 208 11.87 3.88 -1.70
C VAL A 208 13.10 4.44 -2.42
N CYS A 209 14.09 3.59 -2.73
CA CYS A 209 15.25 3.96 -3.53
C CYS A 209 14.83 4.49 -4.91
N ALA A 210 14.02 3.74 -5.65
CA ALA A 210 13.51 4.14 -6.95
C ALA A 210 12.74 5.47 -6.90
N VAL A 211 11.90 5.68 -5.88
CA VAL A 211 11.18 6.95 -5.69
C VAL A 211 12.15 8.12 -5.43
N ARG A 212 13.26 7.88 -4.71
CA ARG A 212 14.28 8.91 -4.47
C ARG A 212 14.99 9.30 -5.76
N GLU A 213 15.43 8.30 -6.53
CA GLU A 213 16.11 8.46 -7.83
C GLU A 213 15.24 9.19 -8.86
N LEU A 214 13.91 9.16 -8.72
CA LEU A 214 13.03 9.98 -9.55
C LEU A 214 13.32 11.48 -9.44
N GLY A 215 13.86 11.94 -8.30
CA GLY A 215 14.24 13.33 -8.06
C GLY A 215 15.58 13.74 -8.69
N GLY A 216 16.33 12.81 -9.28
CA GLY A 216 17.75 12.98 -9.60
C GLY A 216 18.65 12.44 -8.47
N PRO A 217 19.96 12.28 -8.72
CA PRO A 217 20.90 11.92 -7.66
C PRO A 217 20.93 13.03 -6.59
N GLU A 218 20.73 12.65 -5.32
CA GLU A 218 20.93 13.55 -4.17
C GLU A 218 22.41 13.90 -3.95
#